data_AF-A0A932L8W9-F1
#
_entry.id   AF-A0A932L8W9-F1
#
_cell.length_a   1.000
_cell.length_b   1.000
_cell.length_c   1.000
_cell.angle_alpha   90.00
_cell.angle_beta   90.00
_cell.angle_gamma   90.00
#
_symmetry.space_group_name_H-M   'P 1'
#
loop_
_entity.id
_entity.type
_entity.pdbx_description
1 polymer ?
#
loop_
_entity_poly.entity_id
_entity_poly.type
_entity_poly.pdbx_seq_one_letter_code
_entity_poly.pdbx_strand_id
1 'polypeptide(L)'
;MAWTKERLESVARERLGGAKLVVVANREPFIHVYDGDEIRCVRPASGLATALDPVMQACGGVWVAHGGGDADRAVVDDRDCVAVPPQRPTYTLRRAWLTKQEEQGYYYGFSNEALWPLCHIA
;
A
#
# COMPACT_ATOMS: atom_id res chain seq x y z
N MET A 1 -29.14 2.58 2.70
CA MET A 1 -28.51 3.16 1.49
C MET A 1 -27.16 2.48 1.27
N ALA A 2 -26.92 1.89 0.10
CA ALA A 2 -25.67 1.21 -0.20
C ALA A 2 -24.52 2.19 -0.48
N TRP A 3 -23.28 1.74 -0.27
CA TRP A 3 -22.06 2.44 -0.71
C TRP A 3 -21.76 2.07 -2.15
N THR A 4 -21.47 3.06 -3.00
CA THR A 4 -20.98 2.88 -4.38
C THR A 4 -19.63 3.56 -4.55
N LYS A 5 -18.90 3.21 -5.62
CA LYS A 5 -17.60 3.82 -5.94
C LYS A 5 -17.72 5.33 -6.12
N GLU A 6 -18.73 5.78 -6.87
CA GLU A 6 -18.99 7.19 -7.16
C GLU A 6 -19.33 7.98 -5.88
N ARG A 7 -20.05 7.34 -4.95
CA ARG A 7 -20.38 7.95 -3.66
C ARG A 7 -19.15 8.07 -2.76
N LEU A 8 -18.31 7.04 -2.71
CA LEU A 8 -17.04 7.09 -1.98
C LEU A 8 -16.14 8.19 -2.54
N GLU A 9 -16.03 8.27 -3.86
CA GLU A 9 -15.29 9.32 -4.56
C GLU A 9 -15.78 10.72 -4.20
N SER A 10 -17.09 10.96 -4.29
CA SER A 10 -17.69 12.26 -3.98
C SER A 10 -17.42 12.68 -2.54
N VAL A 11 -17.71 11.80 -1.57
CA VAL A 11 -17.50 12.08 -0.15
C VAL A 11 -16.02 12.32 0.15
N ALA A 12 -15.13 11.49 -0.40
CA ALA A 12 -13.71 11.63 -0.14
C ALA A 12 -13.14 12.91 -0.76
N ARG A 13 -13.53 13.28 -1.98
CA ARG A 13 -13.15 14.57 -2.59
C ARG A 13 -13.67 15.77 -1.78
N GLU A 14 -14.93 15.74 -1.34
CA GLU A 14 -15.54 16.80 -0.53
C GLU A 14 -14.80 16.96 0.81
N ARG A 15 -14.56 15.85 1.51
CA ARG A 15 -13.92 15.85 2.84
C ARG A 15 -12.45 16.26 2.78
N LEU A 16 -11.75 15.92 1.70
CA LEU A 16 -10.36 16.32 1.52
C LEU A 16 -10.22 17.77 1.07
N GLY A 17 -11.25 18.41 0.54
CA GLY A 17 -11.21 19.83 0.15
C GLY A 17 -10.11 20.14 -0.88
N GLY A 18 -9.78 19.19 -1.75
CA GLY A 18 -8.67 19.31 -2.71
C GLY A 18 -7.27 19.03 -2.12
N ALA A 19 -7.15 18.70 -0.83
CA ALA A 19 -5.89 18.26 -0.25
C ALA A 19 -5.40 16.94 -0.87
N LYS A 20 -4.08 16.81 -0.97
CA LYS A 20 -3.45 15.57 -1.44
C LYS A 20 -3.55 14.50 -0.37
N LEU A 21 -4.19 13.37 -0.69
CA LEU A 21 -4.22 12.21 0.19
C LEU A 21 -2.85 11.52 0.20
N VAL A 22 -2.30 11.34 1.41
CA VAL A 22 -1.10 10.53 1.64
C VAL A 22 -1.43 9.48 2.67
N VAL A 23 -1.37 8.21 2.26
CA VAL A 23 -1.53 7.06 3.16
C VAL A 23 -0.14 6.50 3.44
N VAL A 24 0.18 6.31 4.72
CA VAL A 24 1.42 5.65 5.14
C VAL A 24 1.03 4.40 5.90
N ALA A 25 1.44 3.24 5.39
CA ALA A 25 1.12 1.95 5.99
C ALA A 25 2.26 0.98 5.77
N ASN A 26 2.48 0.07 6.72
CA ASN A 26 3.52 -0.96 6.57
C ASN A 26 3.32 -1.81 5.30
N ARG A 27 2.07 -2.24 5.04
CA ARG A 27 1.74 -3.09 3.90
C ARG A 27 1.43 -2.26 2.65
N GLU A 28 2.06 -2.63 1.55
CA GLU A 28 1.71 -2.12 0.23
C GLU A 28 0.43 -2.78 -0.32
N PRO A 29 -0.33 -2.08 -1.17
CA PRO A 29 -1.53 -2.63 -1.80
C PRO A 29 -1.23 -3.53 -3.01
N PHE A 30 -0.02 -3.45 -3.57
CA PHE A 30 0.44 -4.19 -4.74
C PHE A 30 1.91 -4.54 -4.61
N ILE A 31 2.25 -5.83 -4.65
CA ILE A 31 3.63 -6.35 -4.60
C ILE A 31 4.02 -6.84 -5.99
N HIS A 32 5.27 -6.63 -6.40
CA HIS A 32 5.83 -7.23 -7.61
C HIS A 32 6.77 -8.36 -7.23
N VAL A 33 6.56 -9.51 -7.87
CA VAL A 33 7.37 -10.71 -7.68
C VAL A 33 7.93 -11.20 -9.00
N TYR A 34 9.13 -11.79 -8.97
CA TYR A 34 9.66 -12.50 -10.13
C TYR A 34 8.90 -13.84 -10.32
N ASP A 35 8.50 -14.12 -11.56
CA ASP A 35 7.90 -15.37 -12.01
C ASP A 35 8.72 -15.86 -13.22
N GLY A 36 9.83 -16.53 -12.93
CA GLY A 36 10.88 -16.81 -13.92
C GLY A 36 11.54 -15.52 -14.39
N ASP A 37 11.51 -15.27 -15.71
CA ASP A 37 12.05 -14.05 -16.32
C ASP A 37 11.02 -12.90 -16.39
N GLU A 38 9.77 -13.14 -15.96
CA GLU A 38 8.71 -12.13 -15.95
C GLU A 38 8.51 -11.51 -14.56
N ILE A 39 8.00 -10.29 -14.52
CA ILE A 39 7.58 -9.64 -13.27
C ILE A 39 6.06 -9.63 -13.20
N ARG A 40 5.52 -10.20 -12.12
CA ARG A 40 4.08 -10.24 -11.87
C ARG A 40 3.69 -9.32 -10.71
N CYS A 41 2.69 -8.48 -10.94
CA CYS A 41 2.05 -7.73 -9.87
C CYS A 41 0.96 -8.59 -9.19
N VAL A 42 1.01 -8.69 -7.87
CA VAL A 42 0.06 -9.42 -7.04
C VAL A 42 -0.52 -8.51 -5.94
N ARG A 43 -1.76 -8.78 -5.52
CA ARG A 43 -2.35 -8.12 -4.34
C ARG A 43 -2.13 -8.99 -3.10
N PRO A 44 -1.40 -8.52 -2.07
CA PRO A 44 -1.23 -9.28 -0.84
C PRO A 44 -2.52 -9.34 -0.03
N ALA A 45 -2.63 -10.36 0.83
CA ALA A 45 -3.70 -10.42 1.82
C ALA A 45 -3.54 -9.30 2.85
N SER A 46 -4.45 -8.32 2.84
CA SER A 46 -4.45 -7.20 3.80
C SER A 46 -5.82 -6.56 3.87
N GLY A 47 -6.45 -6.61 5.06
CA GLY A 47 -7.72 -5.93 5.31
C GLY A 47 -7.62 -4.41 5.18
N LEU A 48 -6.48 -3.84 5.62
CA LEU A 48 -6.18 -2.41 5.48
C LEU A 48 -6.09 -2.01 4.00
N ALA A 49 -5.34 -2.76 3.18
CA ALA A 49 -5.22 -2.46 1.75
C ALA A 49 -6.57 -2.62 1.03
N THR A 50 -7.32 -3.67 1.37
CA THR A 50 -8.66 -3.92 0.81
C THR A 50 -9.62 -2.76 1.09
N ALA A 51 -9.55 -2.20 2.31
CA ALA A 51 -10.41 -1.10 2.71
C ALA A 51 -10.00 0.24 2.07
N LEU A 52 -8.70 0.53 1.98
CA LEU A 52 -8.20 1.85 1.56
C LEU A 52 -7.88 1.97 0.07
N ASP A 53 -7.58 0.88 -0.64
CA ASP A 53 -7.29 0.92 -2.08
C ASP A 53 -8.42 1.59 -2.90
N PRO A 54 -9.73 1.31 -2.66
CA PRO A 54 -10.80 2.03 -3.36
C PRO A 54 -10.81 3.54 -3.09
N VAL A 55 -10.46 3.98 -1.88
CA VAL A 55 -10.36 5.41 -1.53
C VAL A 55 -9.19 6.06 -2.26
N MET A 56 -8.07 5.35 -2.36
CA MET A 56 -6.89 5.84 -3.08
C MET A 56 -7.12 5.91 -4.60
N GLN A 57 -7.78 4.91 -5.18
CA GLN A 57 -8.17 4.97 -6.61
C GLN A 57 -9.16 6.11 -6.90
N ALA A 58 -10.01 6.44 -5.92
CA ALA A 58 -10.98 7.52 -6.00
C ALA A 58 -10.34 8.91 -5.94
N CYS A 59 -9.46 9.12 -4.95
CA CYS A 59 -8.88 10.42 -4.63
C CYS A 59 -7.54 10.68 -5.33
N GLY A 60 -6.88 9.64 -5.82
CA GLY A 60 -5.47 9.70 -6.18
C GLY A 60 -4.58 9.87 -4.95
N GLY A 61 -3.39 10.44 -5.17
CA GLY A 61 -2.44 10.73 -4.10
C GLY A 61 -1.29 9.73 -4.03
N VAL A 62 -0.72 9.57 -2.83
CA VAL A 62 0.47 8.73 -2.61
C VAL A 62 0.22 7.73 -1.49
N TRP A 63 0.44 6.45 -1.78
CA TRP A 63 0.59 5.40 -0.78
C TRP A 63 2.07 5.19 -0.51
N VAL A 64 2.52 5.34 0.74
CA VAL A 64 3.89 5.02 1.16
C VAL A 64 3.85 3.71 1.94
N ALA A 65 4.62 2.72 1.49
CA ALA A 65 4.70 1.42 2.16
C ALA A 65 6.06 0.76 2.02
N HIS A 66 6.33 -0.24 2.87
CA HIS A 66 7.49 -1.11 2.68
C HIS A 66 7.35 -1.86 1.36
N GLY A 67 8.40 -1.85 0.53
CA GLY A 67 8.50 -2.69 -0.67
C GLY A 67 9.03 -4.07 -0.32
N GLY A 68 8.12 -5.03 -0.16
CA GLY A 68 8.42 -6.39 0.32
C GLY A 68 8.55 -7.45 -0.78
N GLY A 69 8.29 -7.10 -2.04
CA GLY A 69 8.46 -7.97 -3.19
C GLY A 69 9.89 -8.06 -3.67
N ASP A 70 10.31 -9.23 -4.15
CA ASP A 70 11.66 -9.44 -4.68
C ASP A 70 11.91 -8.70 -6.00
N ALA A 71 10.85 -8.38 -6.76
CA ALA A 71 10.91 -7.59 -8.00
C ALA A 71 10.51 -6.12 -7.81
N ASP A 72 10.17 -5.68 -6.59
CA ASP A 72 9.65 -4.33 -6.35
C ASP A 72 10.62 -3.22 -6.75
N ARG A 73 11.92 -3.46 -6.60
CA ARG A 73 12.98 -2.51 -6.99
C ARG A 73 13.13 -2.39 -8.51
N ALA A 74 12.76 -3.42 -9.26
CA ALA A 74 12.92 -3.44 -10.71
C ALA A 74 11.86 -2.63 -11.46
N VAL A 75 10.77 -2.24 -10.77
CA VAL A 75 9.62 -1.58 -11.39
C VAL A 75 9.39 -0.15 -10.92
N VAL A 76 10.19 0.35 -9.98
CA VAL A 76 10.11 1.73 -9.50
C VAL A 76 10.93 2.67 -10.37
N ASP A 77 10.55 3.95 -10.38
CA ASP A 77 11.37 5.03 -10.90
C ASP A 77 12.50 5.45 -9.95
N ASP A 78 13.29 6.45 -10.35
CA ASP A 78 14.41 7.01 -9.56
C ASP A 78 13.99 7.61 -8.21
N ARG A 79 12.69 7.73 -7.93
CA ARG A 79 12.12 8.24 -6.68
C ARG A 79 11.44 7.16 -5.86
N ASP A 80 11.72 5.90 -6.17
CA ASP A 80 11.12 4.72 -5.54
C ASP A 80 9.61 4.65 -5.74
N CYS A 81 9.09 5.20 -6.84
CA CYS A 81 7.66 5.28 -7.11
C CYS A 81 7.23 4.37 -8.27
N VAL A 82 6.02 3.83 -8.17
CA VAL A 82 5.33 3.09 -9.24
C VAL A 82 3.86 3.51 -9.29
N ALA A 83 3.31 3.63 -10.50
CA ALA A 83 1.91 4.00 -10.68
C ALA A 83 1.01 2.76 -10.57
N VAL A 84 -0.04 2.83 -9.77
CA VAL A 84 -0.92 1.69 -9.47
C VAL A 84 -2.41 2.10 -9.50
N PRO A 85 -3.35 1.16 -9.72
CA PRO A 85 -3.16 -0.24 -10.14
C PRO A 85 -2.53 -0.38 -11.55
N PRO A 86 -1.83 -1.48 -11.86
CA PRO A 86 -1.09 -1.62 -13.14
C PRO A 86 -1.94 -1.42 -14.41
N GLN A 87 -3.19 -1.92 -14.41
CA GLN A 87 -4.05 -1.87 -15.59
C GLN A 87 -4.67 -0.47 -15.81
N ARG A 88 -4.84 0.30 -14.74
CA ARG A 88 -5.43 1.63 -14.79
C ARG A 88 -4.85 2.48 -13.65
N PRO A 89 -3.65 3.05 -13.84
CA PRO A 89 -2.99 3.80 -12.78
C PRO A 89 -3.84 5.01 -12.37
N THR A 90 -4.05 5.15 -11.06
CA THR A 90 -4.90 6.20 -10.46
C THR A 90 -4.22 6.89 -9.28
N TYR A 91 -3.22 6.25 -8.66
CA TYR A 91 -2.40 6.83 -7.61
C TYR A 91 -0.96 6.32 -7.68
N THR A 92 -0.08 6.94 -6.89
CA THR A 92 1.33 6.57 -6.80
C THR A 92 1.56 5.71 -5.57
N LEU A 93 2.22 4.57 -5.75
CA LEU A 93 2.82 3.80 -4.65
C LEU A 93 4.30 4.19 -4.56
N ARG A 94 4.71 4.77 -3.44
CA ARG A 94 6.10 5.04 -3.10
C ARG A 94 6.60 3.97 -2.13
N ARG A 95 7.67 3.29 -2.50
CA ARG A 95 8.25 2.25 -1.65
C ARG A 95 9.29 2.82 -0.70
N ALA A 96 9.22 2.37 0.54
CA ALA A 96 10.23 2.54 1.55
C ALA A 96 11.04 1.24 1.62
N TRP A 97 12.35 1.37 1.59
CA TRP A 97 13.25 0.25 1.61
C TRP A 97 13.76 0.00 3.01
N LEU A 98 13.57 -1.22 3.49
CA LEU A 98 14.03 -1.64 4.80
C LEU A 98 15.13 -2.67 4.61
N THR A 99 16.15 -2.56 5.44
CA THR A 99 17.17 -3.60 5.57
C THR A 99 16.57 -4.82 6.24
N LYS A 100 17.18 -5.99 6.04
CA LYS A 100 16.77 -7.22 6.74
C LYS A 100 16.80 -7.07 8.26
N GLN A 101 17.75 -6.27 8.79
CA GLN A 101 17.85 -6.02 10.22
C GLN A 101 16.70 -5.14 10.72
N GLU A 102 16.35 -4.09 9.98
CA GLU A 102 15.19 -3.27 10.31
C GLU A 102 13.93 -4.13 10.27
N GLU A 103 13.68 -4.87 9.18
CA GLU A 103 12.52 -5.75 9.06
C GLU A 103 12.41 -6.76 10.21
N GLN A 104 13.52 -7.41 10.56
CA GLN A 104 13.56 -8.33 11.70
C GLN A 104 13.23 -7.63 13.01
N GLY A 105 13.81 -6.45 13.27
CA GLY A 105 13.62 -5.73 14.53
C GLY A 105 12.24 -5.09 14.66
N TYR A 106 11.79 -4.36 13.63
CA TYR A 106 10.54 -3.59 13.67
C TYR A 106 9.33 -4.46 13.35
N TYR A 107 9.36 -5.25 12.26
CA TYR A 107 8.17 -5.94 11.78
C TYR A 107 7.96 -7.20 12.57
N TYR A 108 8.94 -8.11 12.52
CA TYR A 108 8.83 -9.39 13.19
C TYR A 108 8.92 -9.23 14.71
N GLY A 109 9.95 -8.55 15.21
CA GLY A 109 10.12 -8.29 16.65
C GLY A 109 9.04 -7.37 17.22
N PHE A 110 9.22 -6.06 17.11
CA PHE A 110 8.37 -5.12 17.88
C PHE A 110 6.89 -5.15 17.47
N SER A 111 6.59 -5.14 16.18
CA SER A 111 5.21 -5.04 15.70
C SER A 111 4.44 -6.34 15.88
N ASN A 112 5.00 -7.49 15.49
CA ASN A 112 4.27 -8.76 15.51
C ASN A 112 4.50 -9.59 16.78
N GLU A 113 5.66 -9.55 17.44
CA GLU A 113 5.88 -10.28 18.70
C GLU A 113 5.45 -9.48 19.94
N ALA A 114 5.38 -8.14 19.88
CA ALA A 114 4.95 -7.31 21.03
C ALA A 114 3.61 -6.60 20.82
N LEU A 115 3.49 -5.69 19.85
CA LEU A 115 2.27 -4.86 19.69
C LEU A 115 1.06 -5.68 19.28
N TRP A 116 1.22 -6.57 18.30
CA TRP A 116 0.11 -7.40 17.80
C TRP A 116 -0.55 -8.22 18.93
N PRO A 117 0.16 -9.06 19.70
CA PRO A 117 -0.48 -9.79 20.80
C PRO A 117 -1.06 -8.83 21.85
N LEU A 118 -0.36 -7.74 22.22
CA LEU A 118 -0.87 -6.77 23.18
C LEU A 118 -2.23 -6.18 22.78
N CYS A 119 -2.42 -5.88 21.49
CA CYS A 119 -3.67 -5.34 20.96
C CYS A 119 -4.79 -6.38 20.76
N HIS A 120 -4.48 -7.68 20.89
CA HIS A 120 -5.43 -8.78 20.62
C HIS A 120 -5.65 -9.70 21.83
N ILE A 121 -5.06 -9.39 22.98
CA ILE A 121 -5.46 -9.98 24.26
C ILE A 121 -6.76 -9.29 24.67
N ALA A 122 -7.88 -9.92 24.31
CA ALA A 122 -9.21 -9.63 24.83
C ALA A 122 -9.49 -10.47 26.08
#